data_AF-A0A1X7VSG4-F1
#
_entry.id   AF-A0A1X7VSG4-F1
#
_cell.length_a   1.000
_cell.length_b   1.000
_cell.length_c   1.000
_cell.angle_alpha   90.00
_cell.angle_beta   90.00
_cell.angle_gamma   90.00
#
_symmetry.space_group_name_H-M   'P 1'
#
loop_
_entity.id
_entity.type
_entity.pdbx_description
1 polymer ?
#
loop_
_entity_poly.entity_id
_entity_poly.type
_entity_poly.pdbx_seq_one_letter_code
_entity_poly.pdbx_strand_id
1 'polypeptide(L)' 'MKHNWLYYNEERNLAFCFTCVRAYKERKLSFLFSMDLSFISRGFSNWKDATVKLKAHESFKCHNASIFQILFQ' A
#
# COMPACT_ATOMS: atom_id res chain seq x y z
N MET A 1 -12.68 12.55 -3.10
CA MET A 1 -12.69 11.13 -3.50
C MET A 1 -11.93 10.34 -2.45
N LYS A 2 -12.63 9.37 -1.83
CA LYS A 2 -12.19 8.50 -0.74
C LYS A 2 -10.93 7.71 -1.12
N HIS A 3 -9.81 7.97 -0.48
CA HIS A 3 -8.69 7.02 -0.46
C HIS A 3 -9.04 5.90 0.52
N ASN A 4 -10.07 5.10 0.21
CA ASN A 4 -10.64 4.07 1.11
C ASN A 4 -9.63 2.96 1.47
N TRP A 5 -8.49 2.93 0.77
CA TRP A 5 -7.39 2.01 0.99
C TRP A 5 -6.28 2.59 1.87
N LEU A 6 -6.20 3.91 2.08
CA LEU A 6 -5.13 4.55 2.85
C LEU A 6 -5.55 4.67 4.31
N TYR A 7 -4.72 4.18 5.22
CA TYR A 7 -4.86 4.41 6.66
C TYR A 7 -3.64 5.15 7.19
N TYR A 8 -3.88 6.08 8.10
CA TYR A 8 -2.84 6.84 8.78
C TYR A 8 -2.75 6.40 10.24
N ASN A 9 -1.54 6.15 10.73
CA ASN A 9 -1.23 5.89 12.12
C ASN A 9 -0.62 7.16 12.71
N GLU A 10 -1.40 7.87 13.54
CA GLU A 10 -1.00 9.13 14.16
C GLU A 10 0.15 8.96 15.16
N GLU A 11 0.12 7.91 15.98
CA GLU A 11 1.15 7.63 17.00
C GLU A 11 2.54 7.47 16.39
N ARG A 12 2.60 6.89 15.18
CA ARG A 12 3.85 6.61 14.47
C ARG A 12 4.15 7.61 13.38
N ASN A 13 3.21 8.51 13.05
CA ASN A 13 3.28 9.40 11.91
C ASN A 13 3.58 8.63 10.59
N LEU A 14 2.81 7.57 10.33
CA LEU A 14 2.98 6.69 9.16
C LEU A 14 1.68 6.45 8.41
N ALA A 15 1.74 6.50 7.08
CA ALA A 15 0.65 6.10 6.19
C ALA A 15 0.88 4.71 5.60
N PHE A 16 -0.21 3.98 5.38
CA PHE A 16 -0.20 2.61 4.91
C PHE A 16 -1.39 2.33 4.00
N CYS A 17 -1.25 1.36 3.11
CA CYS A 17 -2.33 0.86 2.27
C CYS A 17 -2.93 -0.41 2.89
N PHE A 18 -4.17 -0.35 3.35
CA PHE A 18 -4.91 -1.46 3.94
C PHE A 18 -4.93 -2.70 3.04
N THR A 19 -5.24 -2.53 1.76
CA THR A 19 -5.34 -3.62 0.79
C THR A 19 -3.99 -4.31 0.57
N CYS A 20 -2.93 -3.52 0.38
CA CYS A 20 -1.58 -4.04 0.20
C CYS A 20 -1.06 -4.72 1.48
N VAL A 21 -1.32 -4.13 2.65
CA VAL A 21 -0.98 -4.74 3.96
C VAL A 21 -1.69 -6.08 4.13
N ARG A 22 -2.97 -6.18 3.79
CA ARG A 22 -3.75 -7.42 3.89
C ARG A 22 -3.20 -8.49 2.94
N ALA A 23 -3.03 -8.16 1.66
CA ALA A 23 -2.48 -9.08 0.67
C ALA A 23 -1.06 -9.54 1.02
N TYR A 24 -0.24 -8.67 1.62
CA TYR A 24 1.09 -9.01 2.13
C TYR A 24 1.01 -9.99 3.32
N LYS A 25 0.13 -9.74 4.29
CA LYS A 25 -0.09 -10.64 5.44
C LYS A 25 -0.61 -12.01 5.03
N GLU A 26 -1.50 -12.07 4.03
CA GLU A 26 -2.03 -13.32 3.46
C GLU A 26 -1.02 -14.04 2.55
N ARG A 27 0.21 -13.50 2.38
CA ARG A 27 1.27 -14.02 1.50
C ARG A 27 0.83 -14.17 0.03
N LYS A 28 -0.19 -13.42 -0.39
CA LYS A 28 -0.73 -13.40 -1.76
C LYS A 28 0.08 -12.54 -2.73
N LEU A 29 1.19 -11.96 -2.26
CA LEU A 29 2.07 -11.08 -3.03
C LEU A 29 3.49 -11.63 -3.21
N SER A 30 3.68 -12.94 -3.00
CA SER A 30 4.97 -13.65 -3.00
C SER A 30 5.79 -13.52 -4.30
N PHE A 31 5.19 -13.05 -5.39
CA PHE A 31 5.80 -12.92 -6.72
C PHE A 31 6.38 -11.53 -7.02
N LEU A 32 6.17 -10.53 -6.17
CA LEU A 32 6.63 -9.15 -6.43
C LEU A 32 7.98 -8.87 -5.75
N PHE A 33 9.06 -9.31 -6.38
CA PHE A 33 10.44 -9.04 -5.94
C PHE A 33 10.79 -7.55 -5.81
N SER A 34 10.08 -6.66 -6.52
CA SER A 34 10.29 -5.21 -6.54
C SER A 34 9.16 -4.43 -5.83
N MET A 35 8.56 -5.03 -4.80
CA MET A 35 7.48 -4.40 -4.04
C MET A 35 7.97 -3.18 -3.25
N ASP A 36 7.33 -2.04 -3.47
CA ASP A 36 7.50 -0.89 -2.60
C ASP A 36 6.79 -1.14 -1.26
N LEU A 37 7.58 -1.43 -0.22
CA LEU A 37 7.10 -1.67 1.13
C LEU A 37 6.79 -0.39 1.92
N SER A 38 6.98 0.79 1.32
CA SER A 38 6.77 2.08 1.97
C SER A 38 5.32 2.26 2.42
N PHE A 39 4.33 1.72 1.73
CA PHE A 39 2.93 1.76 2.19
C PHE A 39 2.46 0.42 2.80
N ILE A 40 3.38 -0.49 3.14
CA ILE A 40 3.04 -1.87 3.56
C ILE A 40 3.62 -2.16 4.94
N SER A 41 4.86 -2.66 5.01
CA SER A 41 5.48 -3.05 6.28
C SER A 41 6.27 -1.91 6.92
N ARG A 42 6.86 -1.02 6.11
CA ARG A 42 7.67 0.09 6.60
C ARG A 42 6.83 1.27 7.06
N GLY A 43 5.73 1.54 6.36
CA GLY A 43 4.93 2.73 6.57
C GLY A 43 5.57 3.97 5.94
N PHE A 44 4.72 4.84 5.40
CA PHE A 44 5.14 6.00 4.63
C PHE A 44 5.23 7.20 5.54
N SER A 45 6.41 7.82 5.61
CA SER A 45 6.70 8.98 6.47
C SER A 45 7.24 10.19 5.70
N ASN A 46 7.54 10.07 4.40
CA ASN A 46 8.11 11.17 3.62
C ASN A 46 7.02 12.08 3.05
N TRP A 47 6.49 12.97 3.89
CA TRP A 47 5.35 13.82 3.53
C TRP A 47 5.63 14.87 2.46
N LYS A 48 6.91 15.21 2.19
CA LYS A 48 7.29 16.24 1.20
C LYS A 48 6.78 15.90 -0.21
N ASP A 49 6.76 14.61 -0.55
CA ASP A 49 6.30 14.11 -1.86
C ASP A 49 5.09 13.19 -1.73
N ALA A 50 4.28 13.36 -0.67
CA ALA A 50 3.18 12.46 -0.33
C ALA A 50 2.26 12.17 -1.51
N THR A 51 1.76 13.22 -2.18
CA THR A 51 0.83 13.08 -3.31
C THR A 51 1.44 12.31 -4.48
N VAL A 52 2.72 12.57 -4.81
CA VAL A 52 3.42 11.89 -5.90
C VAL A 52 3.61 10.41 -5.57
N LYS A 53 4.02 10.12 -4.33
CA LYS A 53 4.26 8.75 -3.85
C LYS A 53 2.96 7.96 -3.71
N LEU A 54 1.88 8.59 -3.25
CA LEU A 54 0.55 7.98 -3.18
C LEU A 54 0.04 7.62 -4.58
N LYS A 55 0.11 8.55 -5.53
CA LYS A 55 -0.30 8.31 -6.92
C LYS A 55 0.55 7.22 -7.58
N ALA A 56 1.86 7.24 -7.33
CA ALA A 56 2.76 6.20 -7.81
C ALA A 56 2.43 4.82 -7.20
N HIS A 57 2.12 4.76 -5.90
CA HIS A 57 1.72 3.54 -5.22
C HIS A 57 0.42 2.97 -5.78
N GLU A 58 -0.61 3.81 -5.92
CA GLU A 58 -1.92 3.44 -6.49
C GLU A 58 -1.78 2.92 -7.93
N SER A 59 -0.90 3.55 -8.73
CA SER A 59 -0.64 3.13 -10.11
C SER A 59 0.27 1.89 -10.23
N PHE A 60 0.93 1.50 -9.15
CA PHE A 60 1.92 0.42 -9.20
C PHE A 60 1.24 -0.95 -9.27
N LYS A 61 1.90 -1.89 -9.96
CA LYS A 61 1.42 -3.28 -10.12
C LYS A 61 1.09 -3.96 -8.79
N CYS A 62 1.79 -3.59 -7.71
CA CYS A 62 1.53 -4.11 -6.37
C CYS A 62 0.12 -3.77 -5.86
N HIS A 63 -0.33 -2.52 -6.01
CA HIS A 63 -1.65 -2.12 -5.50
C HIS A 63 -2.76 -2.82 -6.28
N ASN A 64 -2.68 -2.82 -7.62
CA ASN A 64 -3.64 -3.51 -8.48
C ASN A 64 -3.64 -5.04 -8.26
N ALA A 65 -2.47 -5.66 -8.11
CA ALA A 65 -2.39 -7.09 -7.79
C ALA A 65 -3.00 -7.39 -6.41
N SER A 66 -2.78 -6.53 -5.42
CA SER A 66 -3.37 -6.66 -4.08
C SER A 66 -4.89 -6.56 -4.14
N ILE A 67 -5.44 -5.60 -4.89
CA ILE A 67 -6.88 -5.48 -5.12
C ILE A 67 -7.43 -6.76 -5.76
N PHE A 68 -6.80 -7.24 -6.83
CA PHE A 68 -7.23 -8.45 -7.54
C PHE A 68 -7.27 -9.68 -6.62
N GLN A 69 -6.20 -9.91 -5.85
CA GLN A 69 -6.06 -11.05 -4.95
C GLN A 69 -6.98 -11.02 -3.72
N ILE A 70 -7.47 -9.83 -3.33
CA ILE A 70 -8.29 -9.65 -2.13
C ILE A 70 -9.79 -9.53 -2.43
N LEU A 71 -10.17 -8.94 -3.57
CA LEU A 71 -11.58 -8.69 -3.90
C LEU A 71 -12.20 -9.68 -4.89
N PHE A 72 -11.39 -10.42 -5.65
CA PHE A 72 -11.87 -11.33 -6.70
C PHE A 72 -11.46 -12.80 -6.46
N GLN A 73 -11.16 -13.15 -5.20
CA GLN A 73 -10.99 -14.53 -4.71
C GLN A 73 -12.10 -14.85 -3.72
#